data_AF-A0A916WIA4-F1
#
_entry.id   AF-A0A916WIA4-F1
#
_cell.length_a   1.000
_cell.length_b   1.000
_cell.length_c   1.000
_cell.angle_alpha   90.00
_cell.angle_beta   90.00
_cell.angle_gamma   90.00
#
_symmetry.space_group_name_H-M   'P 1'
#
loop_
_entity.id
_entity.type
_entity.pdbx_description
1 polymer ?
#
loop_
_entity_poly.entity_id
_entity_poly.type
_entity_poly.pdbx_seq_one_letter_code
_entity_poly.pdbx_strand_id
1 'polypeptide(L)'
;MMRIEIKGKVPSDPRNRVLAIEAATRAICERAGADPSDGIMMLLTAAAHLVSQYSGKSAQDQITVLATALGSATVAADDFFKIRAVPAVLAQKEGE
;
A
#
# COMPACT_ATOMS: atom_id res chain seq x y z
N MET A 1 24.34 -9.34 -0.14
CA MET A 1 23.56 -8.07 -0.12
C MET A 1 22.63 -8.06 -1.32
N MET A 2 21.33 -7.86 -1.09
CA MET A 2 20.36 -7.69 -2.17
C MET A 2 20.27 -6.19 -2.50
N ARG A 3 20.50 -5.82 -3.77
CA ARG A 3 20.38 -4.44 -4.24
C ARG A 3 19.09 -4.32 -5.05
N ILE A 4 18.12 -3.57 -4.54
CA ILE A 4 16.93 -3.22 -5.29
C ILE A 4 17.24 -1.97 -6.11
N GLU A 5 17.37 -2.12 -7.42
CA GLU A 5 17.53 -1.00 -8.35
C GLU A 5 16.15 -0.60 -8.89
N ILE A 6 15.66 0.56 -8.48
CA ILE A 6 14.49 1.19 -9.11
C ILE A 6 14.96 1.81 -10.42
N LYS A 7 14.66 1.15 -11.54
CA LYS A 7 14.96 1.67 -12.89
C LYS A 7 13.85 2.64 -13.31
N GLY A 8 14.22 3.84 -13.76
CA GLY A 8 13.29 4.85 -14.26
C GLY A 8 13.12 6.07 -13.34
N LYS A 9 12.34 7.06 -13.80
CA LYS A 9 11.98 8.23 -12.98
C LYS A 9 10.92 7.82 -11.96
N VAL A 10 11.12 8.18 -10.70
CA VAL A 10 10.08 8.07 -9.67
C VAL A 10 8.89 8.92 -10.12
N PRO A 11 7.66 8.36 -10.22
CA PRO A 11 6.49 9.14 -10.62
C PRO A 11 6.33 10.37 -9.72
N SER A 12 6.00 11.53 -10.29
CA SER A 12 5.73 12.74 -9.50
C SER A 12 4.35 12.69 -8.84
N ASP A 13 3.41 12.01 -9.49
CA ASP A 13 2.02 11.85 -9.04
C ASP A 13 1.92 10.87 -7.85
N PRO A 14 1.27 11.25 -6.73
CA PRO A 14 1.13 10.40 -5.55
C PRO A 14 0.46 9.05 -5.82
N ARG A 15 -0.60 9.01 -6.65
CA ARG A 15 -1.30 7.76 -6.98
C ARG A 15 -0.39 6.80 -7.74
N ASN A 16 0.37 7.30 -8.71
CA ASN A 16 1.33 6.48 -9.45
C ASN A 16 2.49 5.97 -8.57
N ARG A 17 2.88 6.72 -7.52
CA ARG A 17 3.85 6.21 -6.53
C ARG A 17 3.27 5.04 -5.74
N VAL A 18 2.00 5.11 -5.33
CA VAL A 18 1.31 4.00 -4.65
C VAL A 18 1.28 2.76 -5.53
N LEU A 19 0.90 2.89 -6.80
CA LEU A 19 0.90 1.77 -7.76
C LEU A 19 2.29 1.17 -7.98
N ALA A 20 3.34 2.01 -7.99
CA ALA A 20 4.71 1.52 -8.10
C ALA A 20 5.14 0.70 -6.86
N ILE A 21 4.73 1.13 -5.66
CA ILE A 21 4.98 0.40 -4.41
C ILE A 21 4.21 -0.93 -4.40
N GLU A 22 2.95 -0.92 -4.83
CA GLU A 22 2.13 -2.14 -4.98
C GLU A 22 2.80 -3.14 -5.92
N ALA A 23 3.19 -2.70 -7.13
CA ALA A 23 3.85 -3.56 -8.11
C ALA A 23 5.18 -4.13 -7.59
N ALA A 24 5.98 -3.31 -6.91
CA ALA A 24 7.23 -3.77 -6.30
C ALA A 24 6.99 -4.80 -5.19
N THR A 25 5.99 -4.56 -4.33
CA THR A 25 5.63 -5.46 -3.22
C THR A 25 5.15 -6.81 -3.76
N ARG A 26 4.26 -6.79 -4.76
CA ARG A 26 3.80 -8.00 -5.44
C ARG A 26 4.97 -8.78 -6.04
N ALA A 27 5.86 -8.11 -6.76
CA ALA A 27 7.02 -8.76 -7.38
C ALA A 27 7.98 -9.38 -6.34
N ILE A 28 8.13 -8.76 -5.16
CA ILE A 28 8.91 -9.33 -4.05
C ILE A 28 8.24 -10.60 -3.52
N CYS A 29 6.92 -10.55 -3.25
CA CYS A 29 6.17 -11.70 -2.72
C CYS A 29 6.21 -12.88 -3.72
N GLU A 30 5.94 -12.61 -5.00
CA GLU A 30 5.96 -13.61 -6.07
C GLU A 30 7.33 -14.30 -6.18
N ARG A 31 8.43 -13.52 -6.10
CA ARG A 31 9.80 -14.08 -6.12
C ARG A 31 10.15 -14.88 -4.87
N ALA A 32 9.55 -14.53 -3.73
CA ALA A 32 9.75 -15.22 -2.47
C ALA A 32 8.84 -16.47 -2.31
N GLY A 33 7.92 -16.71 -3.26
CA GLY A 33 6.91 -17.76 -3.14
C GLY A 33 5.87 -17.48 -2.04
N ALA A 34 5.66 -16.21 -1.70
CA ALA A 34 4.73 -15.75 -0.67
C ALA A 34 3.43 -15.20 -1.30
N ASP A 35 2.35 -15.18 -0.53
CA ASP A 35 1.09 -14.58 -0.97
C ASP A 35 1.25 -13.05 -1.06
N PRO A 36 0.76 -12.37 -2.11
CA PRO A 36 0.82 -10.91 -2.18
C PRO A 36 0.19 -10.19 -0.98
N SER A 37 -0.75 -10.82 -0.28
CA SER A 37 -1.37 -10.32 0.96
C SER A 37 -0.35 -10.24 2.11
N ASP A 38 0.67 -11.10 2.12
CA ASP A 38 1.78 -11.02 3.10
C ASP A 38 2.56 -9.70 2.92
N GLY A 39 2.54 -9.15 1.70
CA GLY A 39 3.06 -7.83 1.36
C GLY A 39 2.48 -6.71 2.22
N ILE A 40 1.21 -6.82 2.61
CA ILE A 40 0.56 -5.82 3.48
C ILE A 40 1.25 -5.80 4.84
N MET A 41 1.45 -6.97 5.45
CA MET A 41 2.12 -7.08 6.75
C MET A 41 3.57 -6.61 6.67
N MET A 42 4.28 -6.93 5.57
CA MET A 42 5.65 -6.46 5.33
C MET A 42 5.73 -4.93 5.24
N LEU A 43 4.82 -4.29 4.50
CA LEU A 43 4.78 -2.83 4.36
C LEU A 43 4.43 -2.13 5.69
N LEU A 44 3.47 -2.66 6.45
CA LEU A 44 3.11 -2.12 7.76
C LEU A 44 4.27 -2.26 8.77
N THR A 45 4.96 -3.41 8.76
CA THR A 45 6.13 -3.64 9.60
C THR A 45 7.27 -2.69 9.22
N ALA A 46 7.52 -2.49 7.92
CA ALA A 46 8.50 -1.53 7.45
C ALA A 46 8.14 -0.09 7.85
N ALA A 47 6.87 0.29 7.78
CA ALA A 47 6.40 1.59 8.23
C ALA A 47 6.62 1.80 9.74
N ALA A 48 6.30 0.80 10.56
CA ALA A 48 6.56 0.83 12.00
C ALA A 48 8.05 0.95 12.30
N HIS A 49 8.89 0.19 11.59
CA HIS A 49 10.34 0.29 11.70
C HIS A 49 10.83 1.70 11.34
N LEU A 50 10.42 2.26 10.21
CA LEU A 50 10.79 3.63 9.82
C LEU A 50 10.36 4.67 10.86
N VAL A 51 9.14 4.58 11.39
CA VAL A 51 8.67 5.49 12.45
C VAL A 51 9.54 5.36 13.71
N SER A 52 9.91 4.14 14.11
CA SER A 52 10.81 3.94 15.26
C SER A 52 12.20 4.54 15.03
N GLN A 53 12.71 4.51 13.79
CA GLN A 53 14.04 5.04 13.46
C GLN A 53 14.06 6.58 13.44
N TYR A 54 12.98 7.22 12.99
CA TYR A 54 12.98 8.65 12.68
C TYR A 54 12.14 9.53 13.62
N SER A 55 11.21 8.98 14.41
CA SER A 55 10.30 9.82 15.19
C SER A 55 10.92 10.40 16.46
N GLY A 56 11.86 9.71 17.09
CA GLY A 56 12.36 10.05 18.44
C GLY A 56 11.30 10.03 19.54
N LYS A 57 10.09 9.54 19.25
CA LYS A 57 8.95 9.54 20.17
C LYS A 57 8.86 8.25 20.98
N SER A 58 8.05 8.27 22.05
CA SER A 58 7.71 7.06 22.79
C SER A 58 6.99 6.04 21.90
N ALA A 59 7.07 4.75 22.25
CA ALA A 59 6.37 3.69 21.50
C ALA A 59 4.84 3.94 21.43
N GLN A 60 4.25 4.50 22.49
CA GLN A 60 2.83 4.82 22.53
C GLN A 60 2.47 5.92 21.52
N ASP A 61 3.26 6.99 21.45
CA ASP A 61 3.05 8.05 20.47
C ASP A 61 3.26 7.57 19.03
N GLN A 62 4.20 6.65 18.82
CA GLN A 62 4.45 6.04 17.51
C GLN A 62 3.23 5.26 17.03
N ILE A 63 2.56 4.51 17.93
CA ILE A 63 1.32 3.79 17.61
C ILE A 63 0.24 4.79 17.17
N THR A 64 0.07 5.90 17.88
CA THR A 64 -0.90 6.94 17.49
C THR A 64 -0.58 7.52 16.11
N VAL A 65 0.69 7.83 15.83
CA VAL A 65 1.12 8.33 14.51
C VAL A 65 0.79 7.32 13.40
N LEU A 66 1.10 6.05 13.61
CA LEU A 66 0.83 4.98 12.64
C LEU A 66 -0.68 4.79 12.42
N ALA A 67 -1.48 4.81 13.49
CA ALA A 67 -2.94 4.69 13.39
C ALA A 67 -3.55 5.86 12.59
N THR A 68 -3.11 7.09 12.84
CA THR A 68 -3.54 8.26 12.05
C THR A 68 -3.12 8.13 10.59
N ALA A 69 -1.87 7.73 10.33
CA ALA A 69 -1.37 7.55 8.96
C ALA A 69 -2.16 6.48 8.20
N LEU A 70 -2.49 5.36 8.86
CA LEU A 70 -3.32 4.30 8.28
C LEU A 70 -4.73 4.81 7.95
N GLY A 71 -5.36 5.55 8.86
CA GLY A 71 -6.66 6.18 8.61
C GLY A 71 -6.64 7.11 7.40
N SER A 72 -5.63 7.97 7.29
CA SER A 72 -5.45 8.85 6.13
C SER A 72 -5.16 8.07 4.84
N ALA A 73 -4.38 7.00 4.90
CA ALA A 73 -4.10 6.14 3.75
C ALA A 73 -5.38 5.45 3.23
N THR A 74 -6.28 5.02 4.11
CA THR A 74 -7.57 4.45 3.73
C THR A 74 -8.42 5.45 2.94
N VAL A 75 -8.51 6.71 3.42
CA VAL A 75 -9.24 7.77 2.71
C VAL A 75 -8.61 8.05 1.34
N ALA A 76 -7.28 8.18 1.30
CA ALA A 76 -6.57 8.42 0.04
C ALA A 76 -6.73 7.27 -0.96
N ALA A 77 -6.77 6.01 -0.51
CA ALA A 77 -6.98 4.86 -1.37
C ALA A 77 -8.37 4.88 -2.00
N ASP A 78 -9.41 5.21 -1.24
CA ASP A 78 -10.77 5.38 -1.76
C ASP A 78 -10.83 6.48 -2.83
N ASP A 79 -10.21 7.63 -2.56
CA ASP A 79 -10.15 8.75 -3.50
C ASP A 79 -9.38 8.41 -4.79
N PHE A 80 -8.23 7.74 -4.67
CA PHE A 80 -7.37 7.41 -5.81
C PHE A 80 -7.94 6.30 -6.69
N PHE A 81 -8.57 5.30 -6.09
CA PHE A 81 -8.92 4.05 -6.77
C PHE A 81 -10.41 3.77 -6.80
N LYS A 82 -11.26 4.76 -6.48
CA LYS A 82 -12.73 4.73 -6.53
C LYS A 82 -13.21 3.50 -7.27
N ILE A 83 -13.64 2.50 -6.51
CA ILE A 83 -14.18 1.25 -7.03
C ILE A 83 -15.22 1.69 -8.07
N ARG A 84 -14.96 1.42 -9.36
CA ARG A 84 -15.93 1.73 -10.41
C ARG A 84 -17.21 1.02 -9.99
N ALA A 85 -18.25 1.78 -9.67
CA ALA A 85 -19.58 1.21 -9.49
C ALA A 85 -19.86 0.39 -10.75
N VAL A 86 -20.08 -0.92 -10.59
CA VAL A 86 -20.49 -1.77 -11.70
C VAL A 86 -21.74 -1.11 -12.30
N PRO A 87 -21.75 -0.75 -13.59
CA PRO A 87 -22.94 -0.17 -14.19
C PRO A 87 -24.11 -1.13 -13.95
N ALA A 88 -25.22 -0.64 -13.39
CA ALA A 88 -26.39 -1.44 -13.03
C ALA A 88 -26.92 -2.33 -14.18
N VAL A 89 -26.54 -2.03 -15.43
CA VAL A 89 -26.84 -2.80 -16.63
C VAL A 89 -26.20 -4.21 -16.63
N LEU A 90 -25.10 -4.43 -15.90
CA LEU A 90 -24.49 -5.77 -15.77
C LEU A 90 -25.06 -6.58 -14.60
N ALA A 91 -25.67 -5.92 -13.61
CA ALA A 91 -26.27 -6.59 -12.45
C ALA A 91 -27.61 -7.29 -12.78
N GLN A 92 -28.22 -6.98 -13.92
CA GLN A 92 -29.47 -7.60 -14.36
C GLN A 92 -29.29 -8.88 -15.19
N LYS A 93 -28.07 -9.26 -15.57
CA LYS A 93 -27.80 -10.45 -16.41
C LYS A 93 -27.39 -11.71 -15.64
N GLU A 94 -27.17 -11.62 -14.34
CA GLU A 94 -26.87 -12.80 -13.50
C GLU A 94 -28.13 -13.34 -12.76
N GLY A 95 -29.30 -12.78 -13.06
CA GLY A 95 -30.57 -13.14 -12.43
C GLY A 95 -31.68 -13.58 -13.40
N GLU A 96 -31.34 -14.00 -14.62
CA GLU A 96 -32.28 -14.57 -15.59
C GLU A 96 -31.91 -16.02 -15.96
#